data_AF-A0A7W1CDD5-F1
#
_entry.id   AF-A0A7W1CDD5-F1
#
_cell.length_a   1.000
_cell.length_b   1.000
_cell.length_c   1.000
_cell.angle_alpha   90.00
_cell.angle_beta   90.00
_cell.angle_gamma   90.00
#
_symmetry.space_group_name_H-M   'P 1'
#
loop_
_entity.id
_entity.type
_entity.pdbx_description
1 polymer ?
#
loop_
_entity_poly.entity_id
_entity_poly.type
_entity_poly.pdbx_seq_one_letter_code
_entity_poly.pdbx_strand_id
1 'polypeptide(L)'
;MQAGIFVSESNGITLTGANGITLTGADGITLTGADNFLNYSANGITLTGADGITLTGADGITLTGADSSTYTGTNGITLTGA
;
A
#
# COMPACT_ATOMS: atom_id res chain seq x y z
N MET A 1 -21.33 4.66 -5.90
CA MET A 1 -20.11 5.40 -6.29
C MET A 1 -19.25 5.50 -5.04
N GLN A 2 -18.33 4.57 -4.81
CA GLN A 2 -17.37 4.72 -3.72
C GLN A 2 -16.30 5.71 -4.22
N ALA A 3 -16.14 6.85 -3.55
CA ALA A 3 -15.08 7.79 -3.89
C ALA A 3 -13.74 7.16 -3.51
N GLY A 4 -12.90 6.85 -4.50
CA GLY A 4 -11.54 6.38 -4.26
C GLY A 4 -10.59 7.53 -3.89
N ILE A 5 -9.49 7.20 -3.23
CA ILE A 5 -8.42 8.16 -2.90
C ILE A 5 -7.35 8.07 -3.99
N PHE A 6 -7.04 9.20 -4.62
CA PHE A 6 -5.97 9.31 -5.61
C PHE A 6 -4.95 10.33 -5.13
N VAL A 7 -3.69 9.91 -5.01
CA VAL A 7 -2.58 10.79 -4.62
C VAL A 7 -1.39 10.55 -5.54
N SER A 8 -0.69 11.63 -5.88
CA SER A 8 0.54 11.60 -6.67
C SER A 8 1.62 12.40 -5.95
N GLU A 9 2.86 11.91 -5.99
CA GLU A 9 4.07 12.64 -5.54
C GLU A 9 3.95 13.23 -4.13
N SER A 10 3.58 12.38 -3.17
CA SER A 10 3.35 12.78 -1.78
C SER A 10 4.24 12.04 -0.81
N ASN A 11 4.60 12.68 0.30
CA ASN A 11 5.39 12.07 1.36
C ASN A 11 4.59 12.02 2.67
N GLY A 12 4.59 10.88 3.35
CA GLY A 12 3.98 10.74 4.67
C GLY A 12 2.47 10.57 4.64
N ILE A 13 1.98 9.57 3.92
CA ILE A 13 0.55 9.24 3.90
C ILE A 13 0.21 8.34 5.08
N THR A 14 -0.83 8.68 5.83
CA THR A 14 -1.46 7.79 6.81
C THR A 14 -2.95 7.71 6.57
N LEU A 15 -3.47 6.50 6.37
CA LEU A 15 -4.91 6.25 6.18
C LEU A 15 -5.36 5.05 7.01
N THR A 16 -6.59 5.12 7.51
CA THR A 16 -7.22 4.07 8.31
C THR A 16 -8.61 3.77 7.77
N GLY A 17 -8.92 2.51 7.47
CA GLY A 17 -10.24 2.10 6.99
C GLY A 17 -10.63 2.67 5.61
N ALA A 18 -9.63 3.09 4.82
CA ALA A 18 -9.86 3.70 3.52
C ALA A 18 -9.84 2.64 2.42
N ASN A 19 -10.81 2.73 1.51
CA ASN A 19 -10.99 1.74 0.44
C ASN A 19 -10.80 2.39 -0.93
N GLY A 20 -10.25 1.63 -1.88
CA GLY A 20 -10.03 2.09 -3.25
C GLY A 20 -8.97 3.19 -3.30
N ILE A 21 -7.76 2.86 -2.86
CA ILE A 21 -6.65 3.80 -2.78
C ILE A 21 -5.73 3.57 -3.98
N THR A 22 -5.36 4.64 -4.68
CA THR A 22 -4.34 4.62 -5.74
C THR A 22 -3.29 5.69 -5.46
N LEU A 23 -2.04 5.27 -5.30
CA LEU A 23 -0.90 6.16 -5.07
C LEU A 23 0.16 5.97 -6.15
N THR A 24 0.74 7.08 -6.61
CA THR A 24 1.84 7.07 -7.59
C THR A 24 2.98 7.96 -7.10
N GLY A 25 4.21 7.45 -7.04
CA GLY A 25 5.37 8.24 -6.64
C GLY A 25 5.33 8.71 -5.19
N ALA A 26 4.65 7.98 -4.31
CA ALA A 26 4.42 8.40 -2.93
C ALA A 26 5.32 7.64 -1.95
N ASP A 27 5.98 8.34 -1.04
CA ASP A 27 6.87 7.72 -0.05
C ASP A 27 6.30 7.83 1.37
N GLY A 28 6.74 6.93 2.25
CA GLY A 28 6.34 6.92 3.66
C GLY A 28 4.85 6.69 3.84
N ILE A 29 4.36 5.54 3.37
CA ILE A 29 2.94 5.19 3.39
C ILE A 29 2.65 4.27 4.57
N THR A 30 1.64 4.60 5.37
CA THR A 30 1.11 3.74 6.43
C THR A 30 -0.39 3.55 6.26
N LEU A 31 -0.83 2.31 6.06
CA LEU A 31 -2.24 1.94 5.88
C LEU A 31 -2.66 0.92 6.94
N THR A 32 -3.82 1.13 7.55
CA THR A 32 -4.43 0.15 8.48
C THR A 32 -5.86 -0.16 8.07
N GLY A 33 -6.19 -1.43 7.86
CA GLY A 33 -7.55 -1.86 7.51
C GLY A 33 -8.02 -1.35 6.14
N ALA A 34 -7.10 -1.23 5.18
CA ALA A 34 -7.40 -0.65 3.88
C ALA A 34 -7.70 -1.73 2.84
N ASP A 35 -8.78 -1.57 2.09
CA ASP A 35 -9.13 -2.49 1.00
C ASP A 35 -8.83 -1.88 -0.36
N ASN A 36 -8.38 -2.73 -1.30
CA ASN A 36 -8.12 -2.35 -2.69
C ASN A 36 -7.06 -1.23 -2.80
N PHE A 37 -5.85 -1.53 -2.35
CA PHE A 37 -4.71 -0.62 -2.43
C PHE A 37 -3.88 -0.86 -3.69
N LEU A 38 -3.70 0.19 -4.50
CA LEU A 38 -2.81 0.22 -5.65
C LEU A 38 -1.69 1.24 -5.41
N ASN A 39 -0.45 0.81 -5.64
CA ASN A 39 0.71 1.69 -5.56
C ASN A 39 1.69 1.47 -6.71
N TYR A 40 2.18 2.57 -7.25
CA TYR A 40 3.23 2.61 -8.27
C TYR A 40 4.39 3.47 -7.80
N SER A 41 5.57 2.85 -7.69
CA SER A 41 6.85 3.50 -7.36
C SER A 41 6.80 4.26 -6.04
N ALA A 42 7.14 3.58 -4.95
CA ALA A 42 7.06 4.13 -3.60
C ALA A 42 8.11 3.54 -2.69
N ASN A 43 8.59 4.33 -1.74
CA ASN A 43 9.55 3.89 -0.75
C ASN A 43 8.95 3.93 0.66
N GLY A 44 9.18 2.87 1.43
CA GLY A 44 8.74 2.81 2.83
C GLY A 44 7.24 2.68 2.95
N ILE A 45 6.73 1.45 2.80
CA ILE A 45 5.31 1.14 2.89
C ILE A 45 5.07 0.22 4.08
N THR A 46 4.12 0.57 4.94
CA THR A 46 3.64 -0.27 6.03
C THR A 46 2.13 -0.48 5.89
N LEU A 47 1.70 -1.73 5.79
CA LEU A 47 0.30 -2.12 5.69
C LEU A 47 -0.06 -3.10 6.79
N THR A 48 -1.15 -2.84 7.52
CA THR A 48 -1.66 -3.74 8.56
C THR A 48 -3.14 -4.05 8.32
N GLY A 49 -3.49 -5.33 8.21
CA GLY A 49 -4.87 -5.77 7.97
C GLY A 49 -5.44 -5.23 6.66
N ALA A 50 -4.61 -5.06 5.63
CA ALA A 50 -5.01 -4.48 4.36
C ALA A 50 -5.12 -5.58 3.30
N ASP A 51 -6.16 -5.51 2.49
CA ASP A 51 -6.52 -6.55 1.54
C ASP A 51 -6.62 -6.02 0.11
N GLY A 52 -6.38 -6.90 -0.87
CA GLY A 52 -6.43 -6.54 -2.29
C GLY A 52 -5.34 -5.53 -2.67
N ILE A 53 -4.10 -5.81 -2.28
CA ILE A 53 -2.94 -4.95 -2.47
C ILE A 53 -2.24 -5.25 -3.80
N THR A 54 -1.89 -4.22 -4.55
CA THR A 54 -0.97 -4.31 -5.70
C THR A 54 0.11 -3.25 -5.59
N LEU A 55 1.37 -3.68 -5.52
CA LEU A 55 2.53 -2.80 -5.46
C LEU A 55 3.44 -3.04 -6.69
N THR A 56 3.78 -1.97 -7.40
CA THR A 56 4.68 -2.02 -8.55
C THR A 56 5.86 -1.08 -8.35
N GLY A 57 7.09 -1.61 -8.41
CA GLY A 57 8.31 -0.79 -8.28
C GLY A 57 8.49 -0.16 -6.90
N ALA A 58 7.92 -0.78 -5.86
CA ALA A 58 7.99 -0.27 -4.50
C ALA A 58 9.11 -0.92 -3.68
N ASP A 59 9.75 -0.14 -2.82
CA ASP A 59 10.87 -0.56 -2.00
C ASP A 59 10.58 -0.39 -0.50
N GLY A 60 11.06 -1.33 0.31
CA GLY A 60 10.94 -1.27 1.77
C GLY A 60 9.48 -1.43 2.22
N ILE A 61 8.93 -2.62 2.00
CA ILE A 61 7.51 -2.92 2.20
C ILE A 61 7.37 -3.85 3.42
N THR A 62 6.50 -3.48 4.36
CA THR A 62 6.10 -4.30 5.50
C THR A 62 4.60 -4.55 5.45
N LEU A 63 4.19 -5.81 5.45
CA LEU A 63 2.79 -6.22 5.50
C LEU A 63 2.52 -7.12 6.70
N THR A 64 1.42 -6.84 7.39
CA THR A 64 0.94 -7.67 8.49
C THR A 64 -0.53 -8.03 8.31
N GLY A 65 -0.85 -9.32 8.25
CA GLY A 65 -2.24 -9.80 8.14
C GLY A 65 -2.94 -9.38 6.84
N ALA A 66 -2.26 -9.52 5.71
CA ALA A 66 -2.81 -9.21 4.40
C ALA A 66 -3.12 -10.50 3.64
N ASP A 67 -4.36 -10.66 3.17
CA ASP A 67 -4.80 -11.94 2.60
C ASP A 67 -4.63 -12.01 1.06
N SER A 68 -4.53 -10.88 0.38
CA SER A 68 -4.43 -10.83 -1.09
C SER A 68 -3.50 -9.72 -1.56
N SER A 69 -2.27 -10.08 -1.92
CA SER A 69 -1.24 -9.12 -2.33
C SER A 69 -0.48 -9.56 -3.59
N THR A 70 -0.26 -8.61 -4.51
CA THR A 70 0.57 -8.77 -5.72
C THR A 70 1.72 -7.78 -5.70
N TYR A 71 2.94 -8.25 -6.00
CA TYR A 71 4.15 -7.43 -6.01
C TYR A 71 4.88 -7.61 -7.34
N THR A 72 5.23 -6.51 -8.01
CA THR A 72 5.99 -6.53 -9.27
C THR A 72 7.17 -5.57 -9.19
N GLY A 73 8.39 -6.06 -9.42
CA GLY A 73 9.59 -5.23 -9.43
C GLY A 73 9.89 -4.54 -8.10
N THR A 74 9.44 -5.12 -6.98
CA THR A 74 9.60 -4.59 -5.63
C THR A 74 10.86 -5.12 -4.95
N ASN A 75 11.50 -4.32 -4.10
CA ASN A 75 12.66 -4.75 -3.32
C ASN A 75 12.44 -4.61 -1.80
N GLY A 76 12.93 -5.58 -1.02
CA GLY A 76 12.81 -5.56 0.44
C GLY A 76 11.36 -5.67 0.93
N ILE A 77 10.80 -6.88 0.86
CA ILE A 77 9.46 -7.18 1.36
C ILE A 77 9.55 -8.01 2.64
N THR A 78 8.81 -7.61 3.67
CA THR A 78 8.57 -8.40 4.89
C THR A 78 7.08 -8.66 5.04
N LEU A 79 6.68 -9.94 5.11
CA LEU A 79 5.30 -10.37 5.38
C LEU A 79 5.25 -11.04 6.76
N THR A 80 4.29 -10.65 7.60
CA THR A 80 4.02 -11.28 8.89
C THR A 80 2.54 -11.60 9.04
N GLY A 81 2.22 -12.83 9.46
CA GLY A 81 0.83 -13.22 9.74
C GLY A 81 -0.12 -13.15 8.54
N ALA A 82 0.39 -13.23 7.32
CA ALA A 82 -0.37 -13.56 6.11
C ALA A 82 -0.66 -15.06 6.04
#